data_AF-K0TAF3-F1
#
_entry.id   AF-K0TAF3-F1
#
_cell.length_a   1.000
_cell.length_b   1.000
_cell.length_c   1.000
_cell.angle_alpha   90.00
_cell.angle_beta   90.00
_cell.angle_gamma   90.00
#
_symmetry.space_group_name_H-M   'P 1'
#
loop_
_entity.id
_entity.type
_entity.pdbx_description
1 polymer ?
#
loop_
_entity_poly.entity_id
_entity_poly.type
_entity_poly.pdbx_seq_one_letter_code
_entity_poly.pdbx_strand_id
1 'polypeptide(L)'
;SPFAADCSEEVKRGTEMNAPPTNLRVRGTRSLDAFDYAGTDVEQARQEEEGRKALRADTTTAERELTEMDISPTATSLRGPWSRVTSLIRGLFRRCGYEMHFGANSQECLFLCLLTFGIMVFAAEHLTRLTMMDRMGAAAAGVPEERCAVDLGRYEGPVYSSADQSAETVANKCLVRSPWMRVAEHSVSVAGEFIDSWLWIDYHDRINVLVESPDSSEEDPVFMILSQTKYALSSSSLAVVGGIIEPDELGDSLGAAKREVLEELGVICQDWKTLGKYRTDVNRGMGWVHPFMARDCAYSHSEADAADGDAEVAVGARDSESQEVRHMKLADVQAAALRGDFVEVQWSNTVSLALLSLA
;
A
#
# COMPACT_ATOMS: atom_id res chain seq x y z
N SER A 1 -36.57 -39.46 10.61
CA SER A 1 -35.22 -40.02 10.41
C SER A 1 -34.33 -38.87 10.01
N PRO A 2 -33.43 -38.42 10.91
CA PRO A 2 -32.27 -39.20 11.35
C PRO A 2 -32.17 -39.34 12.88
N PHE A 3 -31.67 -40.47 13.34
CA PHE A 3 -31.41 -40.74 14.75
C PHE A 3 -29.94 -40.49 15.08
N ALA A 4 -29.74 -39.72 16.14
CA ALA A 4 -28.50 -39.54 16.87
C ALA A 4 -28.17 -40.77 17.73
N ALA A 5 -26.88 -40.99 17.99
CA ALA A 5 -26.32 -41.69 19.14
C ALA A 5 -24.99 -40.97 19.39
N ASP A 6 -24.81 -40.16 20.43
CA ASP A 6 -24.86 -40.43 21.88
C ASP A 6 -23.98 -41.61 22.32
N CYS A 7 -22.86 -41.25 22.94
CA CYS A 7 -21.99 -42.12 23.73
C CYS A 7 -21.33 -41.23 24.79
N SER A 8 -22.07 -40.98 25.87
CA SER A 8 -21.53 -40.57 27.16
C SER A 8 -21.63 -41.73 28.17
N GLU A 9 -20.61 -41.77 29.03
CA GLU A 9 -20.48 -42.54 30.28
C GLU A 9 -20.04 -44.01 30.22
N GLU A 10 -18.79 -44.23 30.65
CA GLU A 10 -18.57 -45.15 31.77
C GLU A 10 -17.51 -44.61 32.74
N VAL A 11 -17.76 -44.93 34.00
CA VAL A 11 -17.40 -44.20 35.22
C VAL A 11 -16.15 -44.78 35.92
N LYS A 12 -15.28 -43.88 36.37
CA LYS A 12 -14.46 -43.87 37.60
C LYS A 12 -13.86 -45.17 38.16
N ARG A 13 -12.51 -45.20 38.24
CA ARG A 13 -11.69 -45.42 39.46
C ARG A 13 -10.40 -44.61 39.24
N GLY A 14 -10.02 -43.62 40.05
CA GLY A 14 -9.78 -43.69 41.48
C GLY A 14 -8.28 -43.80 41.75
N THR A 15 -7.61 -42.64 41.82
CA THR A 15 -6.53 -42.24 42.78
C THR A 15 -5.21 -43.02 42.86
N GLU A 16 -4.08 -42.35 42.61
CA GLU A 16 -3.16 -41.84 43.68
C GLU A 16 -1.94 -41.09 43.11
N MET A 17 -1.48 -40.13 43.90
CA MET A 17 -0.38 -39.18 43.69
C MET A 17 0.98 -39.87 43.55
N ASN A 18 1.93 -39.23 42.85
CA ASN A 18 3.28 -38.94 43.38
C ASN A 18 4.18 -38.23 42.34
N ALA A 19 4.76 -37.10 42.76
CA ALA A 19 6.00 -36.53 42.25
C ALA A 19 6.86 -36.15 43.48
N PRO A 20 8.18 -35.92 43.37
CA PRO A 20 9.19 -36.43 42.45
C PRO A 20 10.35 -37.10 43.25
N PRO A 21 11.53 -37.36 42.63
CA PRO A 21 12.71 -36.86 43.33
C PRO A 21 13.72 -36.15 42.42
N THR A 22 14.32 -35.13 43.00
CA THR A 22 15.41 -34.32 42.48
C THR A 22 16.78 -34.93 42.83
N ASN A 23 17.77 -34.59 41.99
CA ASN A 23 19.23 -34.59 42.18
C ASN A 23 20.02 -35.88 41.83
N LEU A 24 20.75 -35.83 40.71
CA LEU A 24 22.22 -35.86 40.76
C LEU A 24 22.89 -35.35 39.46
N ARG A 25 24.03 -34.69 39.66
CA ARG A 25 24.91 -33.94 38.74
C ARG A 25 25.38 -34.70 37.48
N VAL A 26 25.54 -33.96 36.38
CA VAL A 26 26.54 -34.23 35.35
C VAL A 26 27.34 -32.95 35.06
N ARG A 27 28.67 -33.02 35.28
CA ARG A 27 29.68 -32.12 34.69
C ARG A 27 29.86 -32.54 33.23
N GLY A 28 29.83 -31.59 32.31
CA GLY A 28 30.21 -31.84 30.92
C GLY A 28 30.16 -30.56 30.09
N THR A 29 31.31 -29.90 29.96
CA THR A 29 31.57 -28.88 28.94
C THR A 29 31.43 -29.49 27.56
N ARG A 30 30.47 -29.01 26.75
CA ARG A 30 30.51 -29.08 25.29
C ARG A 30 29.87 -27.84 24.68
N SER A 31 30.70 -27.15 23.90
CA SER A 31 30.37 -26.27 22.79
C SER A 31 29.10 -26.74 22.07
N LEU A 32 28.14 -25.84 21.89
CA LEU A 32 27.08 -25.98 20.90
C LEU A 32 27.34 -24.95 19.82
N ASP A 33 27.39 -25.51 18.62
CA ASP A 33 28.00 -24.97 17.43
C ASP A 33 27.22 -23.79 16.84
N ALA A 34 27.99 -22.92 16.21
CA ALA A 34 27.51 -21.88 15.32
C ALA A 34 26.65 -22.50 14.21
N PHE A 35 25.48 -21.92 13.98
CA PHE A 35 24.69 -22.20 12.78
C PHE A 35 25.41 -21.63 11.56
N ASP A 36 25.92 -22.53 10.72
CA ASP A 36 26.43 -22.26 9.37
C ASP A 36 25.28 -21.75 8.47
N TYR A 37 25.28 -20.46 8.17
CA TYR A 37 24.49 -19.84 7.09
C TYR A 37 25.34 -18.73 6.45
N ALA A 38 26.46 -19.10 5.80
CA ALA A 38 27.37 -18.14 5.19
C ALA A 38 28.02 -18.61 3.87
N GLY A 39 27.38 -19.55 3.15
CA GLY A 39 27.97 -20.16 1.94
C GLY A 39 27.38 -19.73 0.59
N THR A 40 26.17 -19.15 0.55
CA THR A 40 25.43 -18.94 -0.71
C THR A 40 25.36 -17.48 -1.18
N ASP A 41 25.52 -16.50 -0.29
CA ASP A 41 25.31 -15.09 -0.65
C ASP A 41 26.53 -14.42 -1.32
N VAL A 42 27.75 -14.91 -1.09
CA VAL A 42 28.96 -14.26 -1.63
C VAL A 42 29.12 -14.52 -3.13
N GLU A 43 28.83 -15.73 -3.60
CA GLU A 43 28.95 -16.07 -5.02
C GLU A 43 27.83 -15.42 -5.85
N GLN A 44 26.63 -15.30 -5.27
CA GLN A 44 25.49 -14.64 -5.90
C GLN A 44 25.70 -13.13 -6.00
N ALA A 45 26.23 -12.50 -4.94
CA ALA A 45 26.64 -11.09 -4.97
C ALA A 45 27.76 -10.83 -6.01
N ARG A 46 28.71 -11.77 -6.18
CA ARG A 46 29.78 -11.67 -7.17
C ARG A 46 29.25 -11.73 -8.61
N GLN A 47 28.29 -12.62 -8.88
CA GLN A 47 27.63 -12.75 -10.18
C GLN A 47 26.79 -11.51 -10.54
N GLU A 48 26.08 -10.93 -9.56
CA GLU A 48 25.32 -9.69 -9.77
C GLU A 48 26.20 -8.46 -10.01
N GLU A 49 27.39 -8.41 -9.41
CA GLU A 49 28.35 -7.33 -9.65
C GLU A 49 29.02 -7.48 -11.03
N GLU A 50 29.36 -8.70 -11.45
CA GLU A 50 29.86 -8.97 -12.80
C GLU A 50 28.80 -8.64 -13.88
N GLY A 51 27.53 -8.97 -13.64
CA GLY A 51 26.41 -8.59 -14.51
C GLY A 51 26.22 -7.07 -14.63
N ARG A 52 26.34 -6.33 -13.52
CA ARG A 52 26.27 -4.86 -13.54
C ARG A 52 27.46 -4.21 -14.26
N LYS A 53 28.66 -4.81 -14.19
CA LYS A 53 29.84 -4.33 -14.93
C LYS A 53 29.71 -4.56 -16.44
N ALA A 54 29.14 -5.69 -16.86
CA ALA A 54 28.86 -5.97 -18.27
C ALA A 54 27.83 -4.98 -18.85
N LEU A 55 26.75 -4.70 -18.13
CA LEU A 55 25.70 -3.77 -18.58
C LEU A 55 26.20 -2.32 -18.73
N ARG A 56 27.15 -1.89 -17.89
CA ARG A 56 27.79 -0.55 -17.99
C ARG A 56 28.75 -0.42 -19.17
N ALA A 57 29.39 -1.51 -19.60
CA ALA A 57 30.28 -1.52 -20.76
C ALA A 57 29.51 -1.46 -22.09
N ASP A 58 28.30 -2.04 -22.13
CA ASP A 58 27.45 -2.05 -23.32
C ASP A 58 26.80 -0.67 -23.57
N THR A 59 26.40 0.03 -22.49
CA THR A 59 25.86 1.39 -22.57
C THR A 59 26.91 2.41 -23.03
N THR A 60 28.17 2.26 -22.63
CA THR A 60 29.26 3.14 -23.09
C THR A 60 29.64 2.91 -24.56
N THR A 61 29.31 1.74 -25.12
CA THR A 61 29.52 1.44 -26.55
C THR A 61 28.41 2.05 -27.39
N ALA A 62 27.15 1.99 -26.93
CA ALA A 62 25.99 2.59 -27.59
C ALA A 62 26.03 4.14 -27.60
N GLU A 63 26.51 4.78 -26.53
CA GLU A 63 26.67 6.25 -26.49
C GLU A 63 27.78 6.75 -27.44
N ARG A 64 28.79 5.92 -27.72
CA ARG A 64 29.86 6.24 -28.68
C ARG A 64 29.40 6.20 -30.13
N GLU A 65 28.48 5.31 -30.49
CA GLU A 65 27.92 5.23 -31.84
C GLU A 65 26.95 6.38 -32.16
N LEU A 66 26.32 7.00 -31.15
CA LEU A 66 25.39 8.12 -31.33
C LEU A 66 26.08 9.49 -31.50
N THR A 67 27.39 9.59 -31.22
CA THR A 67 28.11 10.87 -31.21
C THR A 67 28.90 11.15 -32.52
N GLU A 68 28.90 10.22 -33.49
CA GLU A 68 29.66 10.36 -34.76
C GLU A 68 28.82 10.68 -36.01
N MET A 69 27.56 11.12 -35.88
CA MET A 69 26.77 11.64 -37.02
C MET A 69 26.95 13.15 -37.20
N ASP A 70 28.05 13.51 -37.84
CA ASP A 70 28.41 14.87 -38.25
C ASP A 70 27.56 15.31 -39.48
N ILE A 71 26.75 16.37 -39.35
CA ILE A 71 25.99 16.98 -40.47
C ILE A 71 26.50 18.39 -40.71
N SER A 72 27.33 18.54 -41.75
CA SER A 72 27.74 19.82 -42.31
C SER A 72 26.73 20.33 -43.37
N PRO A 73 26.38 21.64 -43.41
CA PRO A 73 25.48 22.17 -44.41
C PRO A 73 26.25 22.86 -45.55
N THR A 74 26.17 22.29 -46.76
CA THR A 74 26.43 23.06 -47.99
C THR A 74 25.34 22.85 -49.03
N ALA A 75 24.96 23.96 -49.64
CA ALA A 75 23.81 24.16 -50.49
C ALA A 75 23.83 23.40 -51.83
N THR A 76 22.61 23.22 -52.37
CA THR A 76 22.15 23.57 -53.73
C THR A 76 21.46 22.40 -54.44
N SER A 77 20.13 22.50 -54.63
CA SER A 77 19.41 22.14 -55.87
C SER A 77 17.91 22.04 -55.59
N LEU A 78 17.15 22.97 -56.17
CA LEU A 78 15.70 23.00 -56.20
C LEU A 78 15.15 21.79 -56.99
N ARG A 79 14.82 20.70 -56.29
CA ARG A 79 13.76 19.75 -56.70
C ARG A 79 12.90 19.44 -55.48
N GLY A 80 11.66 19.93 -55.52
CA GLY A 80 10.83 20.15 -54.34
C GLY A 80 10.37 18.91 -53.55
N PRO A 81 9.61 19.13 -52.44
CA PRO A 81 9.19 18.13 -51.45
C PRO A 81 8.38 16.95 -52.01
N TRP A 82 7.82 17.10 -53.21
CA TRP A 82 6.89 16.16 -53.84
C TRP A 82 7.54 14.85 -54.32
N SER A 83 8.85 14.82 -54.57
CA SER A 83 9.56 13.59 -54.99
C SER A 83 9.75 12.59 -53.85
N ARG A 84 9.89 13.09 -52.60
CA ARG A 84 10.07 12.25 -51.41
C ARG A 84 8.74 11.64 -50.94
N VAL A 85 7.66 12.41 -51.00
CA VAL A 85 6.30 11.94 -50.66
C VAL A 85 5.83 10.85 -51.64
N THR A 86 6.08 11.02 -52.94
CA THR A 86 5.72 10.02 -53.96
C THR A 86 6.53 8.73 -53.84
N SER A 87 7.79 8.80 -53.37
CA SER A 87 8.61 7.62 -53.09
C SER A 87 8.11 6.83 -51.87
N LEU A 88 7.68 7.53 -50.80
CA LEU A 88 7.17 6.91 -49.58
C LEU A 88 5.84 6.16 -49.85
N ILE A 89 4.94 6.81 -50.60
CA ILE A 89 3.64 6.23 -51.00
C ILE A 89 3.85 5.01 -51.91
N ARG A 90 4.79 5.04 -52.86
CA ARG A 90 5.14 3.87 -53.68
C ARG A 90 5.69 2.71 -52.85
N GLY A 91 6.45 2.99 -51.79
CA GLY A 91 6.97 1.97 -50.88
C GLY A 91 5.86 1.26 -50.08
N LEU A 92 4.87 2.02 -49.61
CA LEU A 92 3.71 1.48 -48.89
C LEU A 92 2.82 0.61 -49.79
N PHE A 93 2.51 1.05 -51.02
CA PHE A 93 1.66 0.27 -51.94
C PHE A 93 2.32 -1.01 -52.46
N ARG A 94 3.65 -1.04 -52.67
CA ARG A 94 4.36 -2.27 -53.06
C ARG A 94 4.36 -3.33 -51.97
N ARG A 95 4.40 -2.93 -50.69
CA ARG A 95 4.30 -3.88 -49.57
C ARG A 95 2.91 -4.53 -49.46
N CYS A 96 1.87 -3.91 -50.03
CA CYS A 96 0.51 -4.44 -50.10
C CYS A 96 0.19 -5.16 -51.44
N GLY A 97 1.18 -5.37 -52.33
CA GLY A 97 0.99 -6.16 -53.56
C GLY A 97 0.30 -5.44 -54.73
N TYR A 98 0.16 -4.11 -54.69
CA TYR A 98 -0.48 -3.33 -55.76
C TYR A 98 0.57 -2.59 -56.61
N GLU A 99 0.62 -2.86 -57.93
CA GLU A 99 1.36 -2.06 -58.91
C GLU A 99 0.46 -0.98 -59.51
N MET A 100 0.77 0.29 -59.28
CA MET A 100 0.05 1.41 -59.89
C MET A 100 0.83 1.99 -61.08
N HIS A 101 0.24 1.93 -62.28
CA HIS A 101 0.68 2.68 -63.45
C HIS A 101 0.05 4.09 -63.43
N PHE A 102 0.87 5.12 -63.23
CA PHE A 102 0.42 6.51 -63.30
C PHE A 102 0.53 7.06 -64.73
N GLY A 103 -0.61 7.23 -65.40
CA GLY A 103 -0.74 8.06 -66.62
C GLY A 103 -0.84 9.56 -66.30
N ALA A 104 -0.77 10.42 -67.31
CA ALA A 104 -0.62 11.87 -67.21
C ALA A 104 -1.74 12.65 -66.45
N ASN A 105 -2.79 11.99 -65.95
CA ASN A 105 -3.80 12.58 -65.05
C ASN A 105 -3.59 12.22 -63.57
N SER A 106 -2.36 11.83 -63.20
CA SER A 106 -2.00 11.26 -61.90
C SER A 106 -2.05 12.20 -60.69
N GLN A 107 -2.07 13.52 -60.90
CA GLN A 107 -2.11 14.48 -59.79
C GLN A 107 -3.48 14.55 -59.13
N GLU A 108 -4.57 14.45 -59.89
CA GLU A 108 -5.93 14.52 -59.34
C GLU A 108 -6.26 13.27 -58.50
N CYS A 109 -5.86 12.08 -58.96
CA CYS A 109 -6.04 10.84 -58.20
C CYS A 109 -5.21 10.82 -56.91
N LEU A 110 -3.96 11.32 -56.95
CA LEU A 110 -3.12 11.40 -55.75
C LEU A 110 -3.70 12.38 -54.72
N PHE A 111 -4.23 13.51 -55.19
CA PHE A 111 -4.88 14.49 -54.32
C PHE A 111 -6.15 13.91 -53.67
N LEU A 112 -6.97 13.19 -54.43
CA LEU A 112 -8.15 12.51 -53.89
C LEU A 112 -7.79 11.46 -52.83
N CYS A 113 -6.74 10.65 -53.07
CA CYS A 113 -6.29 9.63 -52.11
C CYS A 113 -5.72 10.23 -50.82
N LEU A 114 -4.98 11.35 -50.91
CA LEU A 114 -4.45 12.03 -49.73
C LEU A 114 -5.57 12.72 -48.94
N LEU A 115 -6.56 13.29 -49.62
CA LEU A 115 -7.74 13.90 -48.99
C LEU A 115 -8.56 12.86 -48.24
N THR A 116 -8.84 11.70 -48.85
CA THR A 116 -9.61 10.62 -48.20
C THR A 116 -8.86 10.01 -47.03
N PHE A 117 -7.54 9.82 -47.14
CA PHE A 117 -6.71 9.36 -46.03
C PHE A 117 -6.70 10.37 -44.87
N GLY A 118 -6.55 11.67 -45.15
CA GLY A 118 -6.62 12.73 -44.15
C GLY A 118 -7.97 12.79 -43.43
N ILE A 119 -9.08 12.64 -44.16
CA ILE A 119 -10.42 12.57 -43.59
C ILE A 119 -10.59 11.34 -42.70
N MET A 120 -10.05 10.18 -43.09
CA MET A 120 -10.14 8.95 -42.29
C MET A 120 -9.34 9.04 -40.99
N VAL A 121 -8.13 9.62 -41.03
CA VAL A 121 -7.31 9.84 -39.82
C VAL A 121 -7.99 10.84 -38.89
N PHE A 122 -8.49 11.95 -39.44
CA PHE A 122 -9.22 12.95 -38.66
C PHE A 122 -10.50 12.36 -38.05
N ALA A 123 -11.27 11.58 -38.80
CA ALA A 123 -12.48 10.91 -38.32
C ALA A 123 -12.16 9.89 -37.21
N ALA A 124 -11.08 9.11 -37.34
CA ALA A 124 -10.65 8.16 -36.31
C ALA A 124 -10.20 8.87 -35.01
N GLU A 125 -9.41 9.94 -35.12
CA GLU A 125 -9.02 10.75 -33.97
C GLU A 125 -10.23 11.42 -33.31
N HIS A 126 -11.18 11.92 -34.11
CA HIS A 126 -12.39 12.56 -33.61
C HIS A 126 -13.37 11.56 -32.99
N LEU A 127 -13.48 10.33 -33.52
CA LEU A 127 -14.27 9.25 -32.90
C LEU A 127 -13.66 8.83 -31.57
N THR A 128 -12.33 8.74 -31.49
CA THR A 128 -11.62 8.37 -30.25
C THR A 128 -11.79 9.46 -29.18
N ARG A 129 -11.79 10.74 -29.58
CA ARG A 129 -12.12 11.85 -28.67
C ARG A 129 -13.59 11.86 -28.26
N LEU A 130 -14.52 11.55 -29.17
CA LEU A 130 -15.95 11.49 -28.84
C LEU A 130 -16.28 10.32 -27.90
N THR A 131 -15.67 9.15 -28.08
CA THR A 131 -15.83 8.03 -27.13
C THR A 131 -15.19 8.33 -25.77
N MET A 132 -14.12 9.12 -25.74
CA MET A 132 -13.51 9.61 -24.51
C MET A 132 -14.40 10.66 -23.82
N MET A 133 -15.03 11.56 -24.58
CA MET A 133 -15.95 12.58 -24.04
C MET A 133 -17.28 11.98 -23.55
N ASP A 134 -17.82 10.96 -24.21
CA ASP A 134 -19.00 10.22 -23.71
C ASP A 134 -18.68 9.47 -22.40
N ARG A 135 -17.43 9.03 -22.21
CA ARG A 135 -16.97 8.45 -20.93
C ARG A 135 -16.76 9.51 -19.84
N MET A 136 -16.40 10.74 -20.20
CA MET A 136 -16.24 11.86 -19.26
C MET A 136 -17.57 12.54 -18.87
N GLY A 137 -18.61 12.44 -19.70
CA GLY A 137 -19.93 13.04 -19.47
C GLY A 137 -20.78 12.40 -18.37
N ALA A 138 -20.36 11.23 -17.84
CA ALA A 138 -21.08 10.51 -16.79
C ALA A 138 -20.72 10.92 -15.34
N ALA A 139 -19.95 11.99 -15.16
CA ALA A 139 -19.40 12.39 -13.85
C ALA A 139 -20.22 13.43 -13.07
N ALA A 140 -21.44 13.79 -13.49
CA ALA A 140 -22.19 14.89 -12.87
C ALA A 140 -23.69 14.61 -12.71
N ALA A 141 -24.04 13.53 -12.04
CA ALA A 141 -25.32 13.31 -11.38
C ALA A 141 -25.13 12.18 -10.37
N GLY A 142 -25.62 12.32 -9.14
CA GLY A 142 -25.41 11.39 -8.02
C GLY A 142 -25.24 9.94 -8.48
N VAL A 143 -23.99 9.47 -8.44
CA VAL A 143 -23.58 8.19 -9.03
C VAL A 143 -24.34 7.09 -8.28
N PRO A 144 -25.16 6.27 -8.95
CA PRO A 144 -25.76 5.10 -8.34
C PRO A 144 -24.64 4.26 -7.74
N GLU A 145 -24.75 3.91 -6.45
CA GLU A 145 -23.74 3.15 -5.71
C GLU A 145 -23.27 1.97 -6.59
N GLU A 146 -22.06 2.07 -7.12
CA GLU A 146 -21.59 1.17 -8.16
C GLU A 146 -21.47 -0.22 -7.56
N ARG A 147 -22.32 -1.16 -8.00
CA ARG A 147 -22.34 -2.51 -7.43
C ARG A 147 -20.99 -3.18 -7.70
N CYS A 148 -20.30 -3.56 -6.62
CA CYS A 148 -19.11 -4.38 -6.71
C CYS A 148 -19.42 -5.73 -7.36
N ALA A 149 -18.45 -6.27 -8.10
CA ALA A 149 -18.62 -7.58 -8.74
C ALA A 149 -18.86 -8.70 -7.70
N VAL A 150 -18.28 -8.57 -6.51
CA VAL A 150 -18.54 -9.43 -5.33
C VAL A 150 -18.87 -8.54 -4.13
N ASP A 151 -19.97 -8.85 -3.45
CA ASP A 151 -20.46 -8.12 -2.28
C ASP A 151 -20.53 -9.06 -1.06
N LEU A 152 -19.63 -8.85 -0.10
CA LEU A 152 -19.57 -9.60 1.16
C LEU A 152 -20.01 -8.74 2.35
N GLY A 153 -20.60 -7.58 2.10
CA GLY A 153 -21.01 -6.61 3.11
C GLY A 153 -20.56 -5.19 2.77
N ARG A 154 -21.17 -4.23 3.47
CA ARG A 154 -20.96 -2.81 3.19
C ARG A 154 -19.61 -2.35 3.74
N TYR A 155 -18.76 -1.82 2.85
CA TYR A 155 -17.59 -1.05 3.22
C TYR A 155 -18.00 0.41 3.43
N GLU A 156 -17.69 0.98 4.59
CA GLU A 156 -18.04 2.36 4.96
C GLU A 156 -16.81 3.26 5.14
N GLY A 157 -15.62 2.73 4.88
CA GLY A 157 -14.38 3.50 4.91
C GLY A 157 -14.19 4.39 3.68
N PRO A 158 -13.09 5.17 3.66
CA PRO A 158 -12.78 6.07 2.56
C PRO A 158 -12.50 5.30 1.27
N VAL A 159 -13.00 5.85 0.14
CA VAL A 159 -12.69 5.38 -1.22
C VAL A 159 -11.75 6.38 -1.86
N TYR A 160 -10.57 5.92 -2.28
CA TYR A 160 -9.51 6.78 -2.76
C TYR A 160 -9.51 6.94 -4.26
N SER A 161 -9.34 8.17 -4.71
CA SER A 161 -9.02 8.54 -6.08
C SER A 161 -8.09 9.75 -6.06
N SER A 162 -7.35 9.95 -7.16
CA SER A 162 -6.55 11.15 -7.37
C SER A 162 -7.11 11.93 -8.55
N ALA A 163 -7.23 13.25 -8.40
CA ALA A 163 -7.57 14.17 -9.49
C ALA A 163 -6.38 15.07 -9.87
N ASP A 164 -5.17 14.71 -9.43
CA ASP A 164 -3.95 15.44 -9.76
C ASP A 164 -3.60 15.24 -11.24
N GLN A 165 -3.27 16.33 -11.94
CA GLN A 165 -2.88 16.28 -13.37
C GLN A 165 -1.65 15.41 -13.63
N SER A 166 -0.78 15.25 -12.63
CA SER A 166 0.40 14.40 -12.71
C SER A 166 0.11 12.92 -12.43
N ALA A 167 -1.00 12.61 -11.77
CA ALA A 167 -1.43 11.26 -11.40
C ALA A 167 -2.96 11.23 -11.18
N GLU A 168 -3.73 10.99 -12.23
CA GLU A 168 -5.21 11.01 -12.20
C GLU A 168 -5.78 9.59 -12.17
N THR A 169 -6.85 9.38 -11.41
CA THR A 169 -7.71 8.19 -11.49
C THR A 169 -8.81 8.44 -12.50
N VAL A 170 -8.68 7.83 -13.68
CA VAL A 170 -9.58 8.00 -14.84
C VAL A 170 -10.84 7.15 -14.68
N ALA A 171 -10.70 5.94 -14.12
CA ALA A 171 -11.82 5.05 -13.83
C ALA A 171 -11.55 4.27 -12.54
N ASN A 172 -12.63 3.90 -11.84
CA ASN A 172 -12.57 3.11 -10.62
C ASN A 172 -13.74 2.13 -10.65
N LYS A 173 -13.45 0.84 -10.86
CA LYS A 173 -14.43 -0.23 -10.93
C LYS A 173 -14.29 -1.13 -9.71
N CYS A 174 -15.34 -1.21 -8.90
CA CYS A 174 -15.30 -2.09 -7.73
C CYS A 174 -15.28 -3.58 -8.11
N LEU A 175 -14.31 -4.34 -7.59
CA LEU A 175 -14.22 -5.78 -7.78
C LEU A 175 -14.84 -6.54 -6.60
N VAL A 176 -14.41 -6.24 -5.38
CA VAL A 176 -14.87 -6.93 -4.16
C VAL A 176 -15.05 -5.91 -3.03
N ARG A 177 -16.11 -6.03 -2.24
CA ARG A 177 -16.25 -5.29 -0.97
C ARG A 177 -16.64 -6.19 0.19
N SER A 178 -16.23 -5.78 1.39
CA SER A 178 -16.62 -6.32 2.69
C SER A 178 -16.57 -5.18 3.73
N PRO A 179 -17.03 -5.36 4.96
CA PRO A 179 -16.88 -4.33 6.00
C PRO A 179 -15.43 -3.86 6.21
N TRP A 180 -14.46 -4.75 6.02
CA TRP A 180 -13.05 -4.49 6.32
C TRP A 180 -12.29 -3.75 5.22
N MET A 181 -12.63 -3.98 3.96
CA MET A 181 -11.93 -3.40 2.81
C MET A 181 -12.73 -3.49 1.52
N ARG A 182 -12.34 -2.65 0.55
CA ARG A 182 -12.80 -2.70 -0.83
C ARG A 182 -11.60 -2.84 -1.77
N VAL A 183 -11.70 -3.76 -2.71
CA VAL A 183 -10.71 -3.95 -3.80
C VAL A 183 -11.33 -3.47 -5.10
N ALA A 184 -10.59 -2.62 -5.82
CA ALA A 184 -11.02 -2.04 -7.07
C ALA A 184 -9.96 -2.14 -8.17
N GLU A 185 -10.44 -2.06 -9.39
CA GLU A 185 -9.66 -1.92 -10.60
C GLU A 185 -9.67 -0.44 -11.01
N HIS A 186 -8.54 0.23 -10.91
CA HIS A 186 -8.39 1.61 -11.37
C HIS A 186 -7.83 1.62 -12.79
N SER A 187 -8.26 2.60 -13.59
CA SER A 187 -7.49 3.07 -14.74
C SER A 187 -6.87 4.41 -14.35
N VAL A 188 -5.55 4.54 -14.48
CA VAL A 188 -4.81 5.71 -14.01
C VAL A 188 -4.02 6.37 -15.14
N SER A 189 -3.83 7.68 -15.06
CA SER A 189 -2.93 8.44 -15.92
C SER A 189 -1.81 9.01 -15.05
N VAL A 190 -0.60 8.48 -15.16
CA VAL A 190 0.55 8.88 -14.33
C VAL A 190 1.66 9.37 -15.24
N ALA A 191 2.13 10.60 -15.02
CA ALA A 191 3.15 11.26 -15.85
C ALA A 191 2.82 11.25 -17.37
N GLY A 192 1.52 11.28 -17.71
CA GLY A 192 1.03 11.23 -19.08
C GLY A 192 0.93 9.82 -19.69
N GLU A 193 1.33 8.78 -18.95
CA GLU A 193 1.13 7.38 -19.34
C GLU A 193 -0.19 6.85 -18.77
N PHE A 194 -0.99 6.21 -19.63
CA PHE A 194 -2.22 5.56 -19.22
C PHE A 194 -1.96 4.10 -18.86
N ILE A 195 -2.38 3.71 -17.65
CA ILE A 195 -2.24 2.36 -17.13
C ILE A 195 -3.63 1.85 -16.75
N ASP A 196 -4.04 0.76 -17.38
CA ASP A 196 -5.31 0.10 -17.10
C ASP A 196 -5.13 -1.06 -16.11
N SER A 197 -6.24 -1.53 -15.54
CA SER A 197 -6.28 -2.67 -14.62
C SER A 197 -5.35 -2.54 -13.41
N TRP A 198 -5.18 -1.33 -12.88
CA TRP A 198 -4.39 -1.05 -11.70
C TRP A 198 -5.14 -1.46 -10.44
N LEU A 199 -4.75 -2.57 -9.82
CA LEU A 199 -5.40 -3.02 -8.58
C LEU A 199 -5.12 -2.06 -7.42
N TRP A 200 -6.20 -1.73 -6.71
CA TRP A 200 -6.22 -0.77 -5.62
C TRP A 200 -7.05 -1.29 -4.45
N ILE A 201 -6.60 -1.00 -3.24
CA ILE A 201 -7.25 -1.40 -1.99
C ILE A 201 -7.64 -0.14 -1.21
N ASP A 202 -8.93 0.04 -1.04
CA ASP A 202 -9.50 0.97 -0.08
C ASP A 202 -9.61 0.24 1.27
N TYR A 203 -8.95 0.82 2.26
CA TYR A 203 -8.92 0.33 3.63
C TYR A 203 -9.19 1.49 4.57
N HIS A 204 -9.69 1.17 5.76
CA HIS A 204 -9.98 2.16 6.79
C HIS A 204 -8.71 2.93 7.18
N ASP A 205 -8.88 4.23 7.37
CA ASP A 205 -7.83 5.05 7.96
C ASP A 205 -7.73 4.71 9.44
N ARG A 206 -6.53 4.89 9.99
CA ARG A 206 -6.21 4.45 11.34
C ARG A 206 -5.30 5.42 12.06
N ILE A 207 -5.37 5.36 13.37
CA ILE A 207 -4.52 6.12 14.29
C ILE A 207 -3.48 5.18 14.90
N ASN A 208 -2.36 5.75 15.34
CA ASN A 208 -1.49 5.12 16.32
C ASN A 208 -0.98 6.17 17.31
N VAL A 209 -0.88 5.83 18.60
CA VAL A 209 -0.54 6.80 19.64
C VAL A 209 0.50 6.24 20.60
N LEU A 210 1.67 6.88 20.69
CA LEU A 210 2.58 6.66 21.82
C LEU A 210 2.09 7.50 23.01
N VAL A 211 1.74 6.84 24.11
CA VAL A 211 1.10 7.48 25.27
C VAL A 211 2.07 7.52 26.45
N GLU A 212 2.29 8.72 27.00
CA GLU A 212 3.01 8.90 28.25
C GLU A 212 2.16 8.40 29.42
N SER A 213 2.78 7.67 30.34
CA SER A 213 2.11 7.14 31.53
C SER A 213 1.74 8.29 32.49
N PRO A 214 0.60 8.20 33.19
CA PRO A 214 0.30 9.13 34.30
C PRO A 214 1.36 9.12 35.43
N ASP A 215 2.15 8.06 35.53
CA ASP A 215 3.25 7.94 36.51
C ASP A 215 4.57 8.53 35.99
N SER A 216 4.56 9.14 34.81
CA SER A 216 5.71 9.80 34.19
C SER A 216 6.12 11.06 34.96
N SER A 217 7.41 11.39 34.90
CA SER A 217 7.94 12.65 35.40
C SER A 217 8.78 13.32 34.32
N GLU A 218 9.01 14.64 34.41
CA GLU A 218 9.83 15.36 33.44
C GLU A 218 11.26 14.80 33.31
N GLU A 219 11.84 14.31 34.42
CA GLU A 219 13.21 13.77 34.47
C GLU A 219 13.31 12.28 34.07
N ASP A 220 12.23 11.51 34.24
CA ASP A 220 12.18 10.08 33.92
C ASP A 220 10.87 9.77 33.16
N PRO A 221 10.82 10.04 31.83
CA PRO A 221 9.63 9.80 31.05
C PRO A 221 9.30 8.31 30.94
N VAL A 222 8.06 7.96 31.24
CA VAL A 222 7.53 6.58 31.17
C VAL A 222 6.40 6.54 30.16
N PHE A 223 6.37 5.50 29.32
CA PHE A 223 5.36 5.31 28.27
C PHE A 223 4.61 4.00 28.46
N MET A 224 3.34 3.99 28.07
CA MET A 224 2.48 2.81 28.09
C MET A 224 2.61 2.09 26.73
N ILE A 225 3.15 0.88 26.75
CA ILE A 225 3.41 0.03 25.59
C ILE A 225 2.57 -1.23 25.71
N LEU A 226 1.91 -1.63 24.63
CA LEU A 226 1.12 -2.87 24.59
C LEU A 226 2.03 -4.03 24.21
N SER A 227 2.00 -5.12 24.99
CA SER A 227 2.48 -6.43 24.55
C SER A 227 1.28 -7.22 24.07
N GLN A 228 1.16 -7.42 22.76
CA GLN A 228 -0.03 -8.04 22.17
C GLN A 228 0.31 -9.12 21.14
N THR A 229 -0.60 -10.06 20.96
CA THR A 229 -0.61 -10.99 19.82
C THR A 229 -1.52 -10.42 18.74
N LYS A 230 -1.22 -10.71 17.47
CA LYS A 230 -2.14 -10.43 16.34
C LYS A 230 -2.28 -11.67 15.48
N TYR A 231 -3.44 -11.88 14.87
CA TYR A 231 -3.71 -12.99 13.96
C TYR A 231 -2.61 -13.20 12.90
N ALA A 232 -2.09 -12.12 12.34
CA ALA A 232 -1.06 -12.15 11.30
C ALA A 232 0.38 -12.28 11.82
N LEU A 233 0.58 -12.30 13.15
CA LEU A 233 1.89 -12.43 13.79
C LEU A 233 2.05 -13.81 14.41
N SER A 234 3.21 -14.44 14.20
CA SER A 234 3.53 -15.76 14.75
C SER A 234 3.89 -15.73 16.25
N SER A 235 4.11 -14.54 16.82
CA SER A 235 4.43 -14.32 18.23
C SER A 235 3.88 -12.98 18.70
N SER A 236 3.90 -12.74 20.02
CA SER A 236 3.61 -11.42 20.57
C SER A 236 4.66 -10.39 20.11
N SER A 237 4.22 -9.15 19.95
CA SER A 237 5.02 -7.97 19.61
C SER A 237 4.71 -6.85 20.59
N LEU A 238 5.65 -5.91 20.72
CA LEU A 238 5.33 -4.62 21.29
C LEU A 238 4.55 -3.78 20.29
N ALA A 239 3.67 -2.93 20.80
CA ALA A 239 2.82 -2.06 20.03
C ALA A 239 2.47 -0.80 20.82
N VAL A 240 1.90 0.15 20.11
CA VAL A 240 1.29 1.36 20.66
C VAL A 240 -0.22 1.28 20.47
N VAL A 241 -0.97 2.14 21.16
CA VAL A 241 -2.43 2.26 20.97
C VAL A 241 -2.71 2.46 19.49
N GLY A 242 -3.73 1.78 18.97
CA GLY A 242 -4.06 1.87 17.56
C GLY A 242 -5.46 1.38 17.27
N GLY A 243 -6.15 2.08 16.38
CA GLY A 243 -7.52 1.77 16.04
C GLY A 243 -7.96 2.40 14.73
N ILE A 244 -9.13 1.99 14.27
CA ILE A 244 -9.74 2.49 13.04
C ILE A 244 -10.38 3.85 13.34
N ILE A 245 -10.24 4.79 12.40
CA ILE A 245 -11.06 6.00 12.38
C ILE A 245 -12.44 5.60 11.86
N GLU A 246 -13.45 5.68 12.71
CA GLU A 246 -14.79 5.23 12.36
C GLU A 246 -15.40 6.10 11.24
N PRO A 247 -16.39 5.58 10.48
CA PRO A 247 -16.97 6.31 9.35
C PRO A 247 -17.56 7.68 9.69
N ASP A 248 -18.08 7.87 10.90
CA ASP A 248 -18.59 9.16 11.40
C ASP A 248 -17.48 10.07 11.97
N GLU A 249 -16.29 9.54 12.21
CA GLU A 249 -15.08 10.26 12.62
C GLU A 249 -14.19 10.69 11.44
N LEU A 250 -14.61 10.42 10.19
CA LEU A 250 -13.80 10.76 9.00
C LEU A 250 -13.47 12.26 8.95
N GLY A 251 -12.17 12.57 9.03
CA GLY A 251 -11.66 13.94 9.08
C GLY A 251 -11.25 14.40 10.49
N ASP A 252 -11.64 13.66 11.53
CA ASP A 252 -11.23 13.90 12.93
C ASP A 252 -10.34 12.77 13.48
N SER A 253 -9.13 12.64 12.90
CA SER A 253 -8.16 11.66 13.38
C SER A 253 -7.71 11.88 14.82
N LEU A 254 -7.83 13.10 15.35
CA LEU A 254 -7.46 13.38 16.75
C LEU A 254 -8.56 12.94 17.71
N GLY A 255 -9.83 13.11 17.34
CA GLY A 255 -10.97 12.56 18.07
C GLY A 255 -10.87 11.05 18.22
N ALA A 256 -10.69 10.33 17.10
CA ALA A 256 -10.48 8.88 17.11
C ALA A 256 -9.27 8.49 18.00
N ALA A 257 -8.15 9.21 17.90
CA ALA A 257 -6.98 8.92 18.73
C ALA A 257 -7.25 9.08 20.23
N LYS A 258 -8.04 10.08 20.64
CA LYS A 258 -8.45 10.28 22.04
C LYS A 258 -9.40 9.18 22.53
N ARG A 259 -10.35 8.77 21.68
CA ARG A 259 -11.28 7.68 21.97
C ARG A 259 -10.51 6.38 22.21
N GLU A 260 -9.64 5.99 21.28
CA GLU A 260 -8.85 4.75 21.38
C GLU A 260 -7.93 4.73 22.62
N VAL A 261 -7.30 5.86 22.96
CA VAL A 261 -6.47 5.95 24.18
C VAL A 261 -7.32 5.78 25.45
N LEU A 262 -8.53 6.34 25.48
CA LEU A 262 -9.44 6.16 26.60
C LEU A 262 -9.95 4.71 26.69
N GLU A 263 -10.31 4.10 25.57
CA GLU A 263 -10.87 2.74 25.50
C GLU A 263 -9.86 1.64 25.83
N GLU A 264 -8.62 1.76 25.34
CA GLU A 264 -7.57 0.76 25.52
C GLU A 264 -6.77 0.95 26.83
N LEU A 265 -6.53 2.20 27.25
CA LEU A 265 -5.66 2.49 28.39
C LEU A 265 -6.38 3.13 29.59
N GLY A 266 -7.61 3.63 29.42
CA GLY A 266 -8.35 4.29 30.50
C GLY A 266 -7.71 5.61 30.96
N VAL A 267 -6.99 6.32 30.08
CA VAL A 267 -6.31 7.58 30.40
C VAL A 267 -6.78 8.73 29.50
N ILE A 268 -6.71 9.94 30.04
CA ILE A 268 -7.00 11.19 29.32
C ILE A 268 -5.74 12.05 29.34
N CYS A 269 -5.32 12.54 28.18
CA CYS A 269 -4.11 13.35 28.01
C CYS A 269 -4.43 14.78 27.58
N GLN A 270 -3.67 15.76 28.06
CA GLN A 270 -3.87 17.17 27.73
C GLN A 270 -3.01 17.64 26.55
N ASP A 271 -1.81 17.07 26.39
CA ASP A 271 -0.90 17.44 25.30
C ASP A 271 -0.92 16.36 24.21
N TRP A 272 -1.23 16.78 22.99
CA TRP A 272 -1.36 15.93 21.82
C TRP A 272 -0.55 16.48 20.66
N LYS A 273 0.43 15.72 20.20
CA LYS A 273 1.29 16.07 19.07
C LYS A 273 0.99 15.17 17.89
N THR A 274 0.64 15.77 16.75
CA THR A 274 0.61 15.05 15.47
C THR A 274 2.03 14.74 15.00
N LEU A 275 2.27 13.51 14.57
CA LEU A 275 3.55 13.06 14.02
C LEU A 275 3.50 12.94 12.49
N GLY A 276 2.41 13.40 11.87
CA GLY A 276 2.19 13.45 10.43
C GLY A 276 1.00 12.63 9.96
N LYS A 277 1.00 12.32 8.66
CA LYS A 277 -0.01 11.50 7.98
C LYS A 277 0.70 10.70 6.89
N TYR A 278 0.63 9.36 6.95
CA TYR A 278 1.47 8.48 6.13
C TYR A 278 0.63 7.47 5.37
N ARG A 279 0.95 7.29 4.08
CA ARG A 279 0.27 6.30 3.25
C ARG A 279 0.84 4.93 3.54
N THR A 280 -0.03 3.93 3.69
CA THR A 280 0.40 2.55 3.97
C THR A 280 1.04 1.91 2.75
N ASP A 281 0.43 2.11 1.57
CA ASP A 281 1.01 1.72 0.29
C ASP A 281 0.66 2.79 -0.76
N VAL A 282 1.66 3.55 -1.22
CA VAL A 282 1.45 4.63 -2.20
C VAL A 282 0.99 4.14 -3.56
N ASN A 283 1.29 2.89 -3.91
CA ASN A 283 0.96 2.31 -5.20
C ASN A 283 -0.28 1.41 -5.14
N ARG A 284 -0.66 0.92 -3.96
CA ARG A 284 -1.81 -0.01 -3.80
C ARG A 284 -2.92 0.49 -2.89
N GLY A 285 -2.74 1.64 -2.25
CA GLY A 285 -3.73 2.23 -1.35
C GLY A 285 -3.49 1.87 0.12
N MET A 286 -4.36 1.03 0.70
CA MET A 286 -4.26 0.54 2.08
C MET A 286 -4.46 1.60 3.17
N GLY A 287 -5.19 2.68 2.85
CA GLY A 287 -5.53 3.75 3.80
C GLY A 287 -4.33 4.57 4.29
N TRP A 288 -4.62 5.50 5.18
CA TRP A 288 -3.66 6.36 5.87
C TRP A 288 -3.48 5.95 7.33
N VAL A 289 -2.27 6.14 7.84
CA VAL A 289 -1.93 6.09 9.26
C VAL A 289 -1.70 7.51 9.76
N HIS A 290 -2.35 7.83 10.88
CA HIS A 290 -2.26 9.10 11.58
C HIS A 290 -1.56 8.87 12.94
N PRO A 291 -0.22 9.00 13.01
CA PRO A 291 0.52 8.83 14.24
C PRO A 291 0.45 10.06 15.14
N PHE A 292 0.36 9.83 16.45
CA PHE A 292 0.34 10.85 17.50
C PHE A 292 1.26 10.48 18.67
N MET A 293 1.63 11.49 19.45
CA MET A 293 2.20 11.34 20.78
C MET A 293 1.29 12.08 21.77
N ALA A 294 0.89 11.40 22.84
CA ALA A 294 0.05 11.94 23.89
C ALA A 294 0.84 12.04 25.21
N ARG A 295 0.75 13.19 25.86
CA ARG A 295 1.48 13.55 27.08
C ARG A 295 0.59 14.26 28.08
N ASP A 296 1.11 14.44 29.30
CA ASP A 296 0.36 15.04 30.40
C ASP A 296 -0.96 14.29 30.62
N CYS A 297 -0.83 13.00 30.89
CA CYS A 297 -1.92 12.05 30.99
C CYS A 297 -2.32 11.79 32.44
N ALA A 298 -3.61 11.58 32.67
CA ALA A 298 -4.16 11.19 33.96
C ALA A 298 -5.10 9.99 33.79
N TYR A 299 -5.15 9.11 34.79
CA TYR A 299 -6.13 8.02 34.82
C TYR A 299 -7.55 8.59 34.84
N SER A 300 -8.42 8.05 33.98
CA SER A 300 -9.84 8.36 34.04
C SER A 300 -10.44 7.70 35.28
N HIS A 301 -11.15 8.48 36.10
CA HIS A 301 -11.86 7.98 37.28
C HIS A 301 -13.27 7.44 36.97
N SER A 302 -13.58 7.31 35.68
CA SER A 302 -14.90 6.95 35.18
C SER A 302 -14.89 5.48 34.76
N GLU A 303 -15.43 4.60 35.61
CA GLU A 303 -15.75 3.20 35.22
C GLU A 303 -16.81 3.15 34.10
N ALA A 304 -17.49 4.27 33.82
CA ALA A 304 -18.54 4.38 32.80
C ALA A 304 -18.02 4.56 31.37
N ASP A 305 -16.73 4.87 31.19
CA ASP A 305 -16.13 5.09 29.86
C ASP A 305 -15.47 3.84 29.28
N ALA A 306 -15.35 2.77 30.08
CA ALA A 306 -15.05 1.43 29.58
C ALA A 306 -16.34 0.84 29.00
N ALA A 307 -16.69 1.20 27.77
CA ALA A 307 -17.90 0.70 27.12
C ALA A 307 -17.88 -0.84 27.06
N ASP A 308 -18.71 -1.48 27.89
CA ASP A 308 -19.17 -2.86 27.71
C ASP A 308 -20.19 -2.85 26.57
N GLY A 309 -19.69 -2.82 25.34
CA GLY A 309 -20.49 -2.98 24.14
C GLY A 309 -20.46 -4.44 23.69
N ASP A 310 -21.54 -5.18 23.92
CA ASP A 310 -21.86 -6.45 23.27
C ASP A 310 -22.12 -6.24 21.76
N ALA A 311 -21.19 -5.62 21.03
CA ALA A 311 -21.31 -5.39 19.61
C ALA A 311 -20.96 -6.67 18.85
N GLU A 312 -21.93 -7.17 18.07
CA GLU A 312 -21.70 -8.10 16.97
C GLU A 312 -20.45 -7.70 16.18
N VAL A 313 -19.65 -8.67 15.71
CA VAL A 313 -18.38 -8.50 14.94
C VAL A 313 -18.44 -7.28 13.99
N ALA A 314 -18.06 -6.13 14.51
CA ALA A 314 -18.12 -4.84 13.83
C ALA A 314 -16.69 -4.31 13.66
N VAL A 315 -16.49 -3.52 12.61
CA VAL A 315 -15.21 -2.87 12.35
C VAL A 315 -14.96 -1.85 13.45
N GLY A 316 -13.81 -1.94 14.13
CA GLY A 316 -13.47 -1.08 15.27
C GLY A 316 -13.93 -1.63 16.63
N ALA A 317 -14.61 -2.79 16.68
CA ALA A 317 -14.95 -3.42 17.96
C ALA A 317 -13.69 -3.87 18.72
N ARG A 318 -13.80 -3.93 20.06
CA ARG A 318 -12.74 -4.36 20.98
C ARG A 318 -12.10 -5.67 20.52
N ASP A 319 -10.77 -5.71 20.60
CA ASP A 319 -10.04 -6.88 20.21
C ASP A 319 -10.29 -8.06 21.16
N SER A 320 -10.50 -9.24 20.60
CA SER A 320 -10.56 -10.49 21.34
C SER A 320 -9.18 -11.07 21.68
N GLU A 321 -8.12 -10.49 21.12
CA GLU A 321 -6.73 -10.89 21.32
C GLU A 321 -6.16 -10.44 22.69
N SER A 322 -5.14 -11.16 23.18
CA SER A 322 -4.49 -10.83 24.45
C SER A 322 -3.65 -9.57 24.33
N GLN A 323 -3.89 -8.62 25.23
CA GLN A 323 -3.14 -7.38 25.38
C GLN A 323 -2.70 -7.17 26.84
N GLU A 324 -1.43 -6.87 27.05
CA GLU A 324 -0.86 -6.50 28.35
C GLU A 324 -0.24 -5.11 28.26
N VAL A 325 -0.64 -4.18 29.13
CA VAL A 325 -0.01 -2.85 29.22
C VAL A 325 1.29 -2.93 30.01
N ARG A 326 2.37 -2.42 29.43
CA ARG A 326 3.70 -2.32 30.03
C ARG A 326 4.11 -0.87 30.16
N HIS A 327 4.51 -0.47 31.35
CA HIS A 327 5.06 0.85 31.61
C HIS A 327 6.58 0.79 31.40
N MET A 328 7.07 1.44 30.34
CA MET A 328 8.46 1.37 29.92
C MET A 328 9.10 2.75 29.98
N LYS A 329 10.31 2.83 30.54
CA LYS A 329 11.09 4.07 30.53
C LYS A 329 11.50 4.42 29.10
N LEU A 330 11.74 5.70 28.83
CA LEU A 330 12.20 6.17 27.52
C LEU A 330 13.39 5.35 26.97
N ALA A 331 14.39 5.07 27.80
CA ALA A 331 15.56 4.28 27.39
C ALA A 331 15.20 2.84 26.97
N ASP A 332 14.23 2.21 27.63
CA ASP A 332 13.78 0.87 27.30
C ASP A 332 12.94 0.86 26.01
N VAL A 333 12.11 1.88 25.80
CA VAL A 333 11.37 2.08 24.54
C VAL A 333 12.34 2.28 23.37
N GLN A 334 13.36 3.12 23.55
CA GLN A 334 14.43 3.33 22.56
C GLN A 334 15.16 2.01 22.24
N ALA A 335 15.55 1.26 23.27
CA ALA A 335 16.23 -0.01 23.09
C ALA A 335 15.35 -1.04 22.37
N ALA A 336 14.06 -1.08 22.69
CA ALA A 336 13.09 -1.97 22.04
C ALA A 336 12.85 -1.60 20.57
N ALA A 337 12.72 -0.31 20.25
CA ALA A 337 12.62 0.17 18.87
C ALA A 337 13.86 -0.21 18.06
N LEU A 338 15.06 -0.04 18.62
CA LEU A 338 16.32 -0.41 17.97
C LEU A 338 16.49 -1.92 17.75
N ARG A 339 15.88 -2.76 18.60
CA ARG A 339 15.88 -4.22 18.41
C ARG A 339 14.84 -4.69 17.39
N GLY A 340 13.92 -3.82 16.98
CA GLY A 340 12.80 -4.21 16.10
C GLY A 340 11.68 -4.94 16.84
N ASP A 341 11.50 -4.68 18.13
CA ASP A 341 10.46 -5.34 18.95
C ASP A 341 9.03 -4.87 18.60
N PHE A 342 8.90 -3.77 17.87
CA PHE A 342 7.65 -3.28 17.26
C PHE A 342 7.59 -3.77 15.82
N VAL A 343 6.86 -4.85 15.55
CA VAL A 343 6.99 -5.57 14.27
C VAL A 343 6.02 -5.12 13.19
N GLU A 344 4.91 -4.48 13.54
CA GLU A 344 4.03 -3.87 12.54
C GLU A 344 4.58 -2.49 12.14
N VAL A 345 4.69 -2.25 10.83
CA VAL A 345 5.30 -1.04 10.25
C VAL A 345 4.73 0.25 10.85
N GLN A 346 3.42 0.30 11.10
CA GLN A 346 2.77 1.49 11.67
C GLN A 346 3.15 1.75 13.14
N TRP A 347 3.37 0.69 13.93
CA TRP A 347 3.84 0.81 15.31
C TRP A 347 5.28 1.28 15.34
N SER A 348 6.15 0.66 14.53
CA SER A 348 7.56 1.07 14.42
C SER A 348 7.67 2.51 13.95
N ASN A 349 6.86 2.92 12.96
CA ASN A 349 6.80 4.29 12.46
C ASN A 349 6.42 5.29 13.56
N THR A 350 5.32 5.02 14.29
CA THR A 350 4.82 5.91 15.34
C THR A 350 5.85 6.08 16.46
N VAL A 351 6.40 4.98 16.97
CA VAL A 351 7.42 5.01 18.03
C VAL A 351 8.66 5.76 17.57
N SER A 352 9.15 5.47 16.36
CA SER A 352 10.35 6.12 15.83
C SER A 352 10.16 7.63 15.67
N LEU A 353 9.03 8.06 15.10
CA LEU A 353 8.70 9.47 14.94
C LEU A 353 8.55 10.18 16.30
N ALA A 354 7.90 9.53 17.27
CA ALA A 354 7.74 10.08 18.60
C ALA A 354 9.10 10.26 19.30
N LEU A 355 9.96 9.23 19.27
CA LEU A 355 11.31 9.27 19.84
C LEU A 355 12.19 10.36 19.21
N LEU A 356 12.14 10.52 17.88
CA LEU A 356 12.84 11.61 17.18
C LEU A 356 12.31 12.99 17.58
N SER A 357 11.07 13.07 18.05
CA SER A 357 10.44 14.32 18.46
C SER A 357 10.72 14.71 19.92
N LEU A 358 11.30 13.78 20.69
CA LEU A 358 11.75 13.94 22.08
C LEU A 358 13.26 14.23 22.19
N ALA A 359 14.02 13.94 21.14
CA ALA A 359 15.44 14.26 20.99
C ALA A 359 15.62 15.72 20.56
#